data_AF-A0A443RCU4-F1
#
_entry.id   AF-A0A443RCU4-F1
#
_cell.length_a   1.000
_cell.length_b   1.000
_cell.length_c   1.000
_cell.angle_alpha   90.00
_cell.angle_beta   90.00
_cell.angle_gamma   90.00
#
_symmetry.space_group_name_H-M   'P 1'
#
loop_
_entity.id
_entity.type
_entity.pdbx_description
1 polymer ?
#
loop_
_entity_poly.entity_id
_entity_poly.type
_entity_poly.pdbx_seq_one_letter_code
_entity_poly.pdbx_strand_id
1 'polypeptide(L)'
;MGNLLRLLSKSHESNQGSNDIFVDFENAQPTGSERETYAIVQKALIEAKDILFDLQTYKGAGNEIREAIGNPRNDALQIKAWETVVPLVNKLAKFYSFSVKLESVLPQLLICLCSGPMTPWQHLETQQALVKQFAELLDFVLKFDDLKMTNPSIQNDFSYYRRTINRLKLEPNELTVEQELPNELANRMSLFYANATPMLKAISDITTNFVRNNKDLPIEQTTETLSTMAKVCQRMVENPEFSKRFQNEDTILFVLRVMVGVIILYDHVHPMGAFVKSSHIDIKGSIKVLKEQPSNVVEGLINALRYTTKHLSDETTPKHVKSLLS
;
A
#
# COMPACT_ATOMS: atom_id res chain seq x y z
N MET A 1 8.32 39.22 -36.08
CA MET A 1 7.13 38.61 -35.46
C MET A 1 7.44 37.48 -34.47
N GLY A 2 8.57 36.76 -34.55
CA GLY A 2 8.89 35.66 -33.60
C GLY A 2 9.22 36.08 -32.15
N ASN A 3 9.73 37.29 -31.91
CA ASN A 3 10.04 37.75 -30.55
C ASN A 3 8.81 38.20 -29.75
N LEU A 4 7.72 38.64 -30.42
CA LEU A 4 6.49 39.02 -29.73
C LEU A 4 5.73 37.79 -29.22
N LEU A 5 5.69 36.70 -30.01
CA LEU A 5 5.10 35.42 -29.59
C LEU A 5 5.86 34.78 -28.42
N ARG A 6 7.19 34.94 -28.35
CA ARG A 6 8.00 34.45 -27.22
C ARG A 6 7.85 35.29 -25.96
N LEU A 7 7.52 36.57 -26.10
CA LEU A 7 7.18 37.47 -24.98
C LEU A 7 5.74 37.25 -24.51
N LEU A 8 4.81 36.93 -25.42
CA LEU A 8 3.42 36.58 -25.10
C LEU A 8 3.30 35.17 -24.49
N SER A 9 4.15 34.21 -24.90
CA SER A 9 4.24 32.90 -24.25
C SER A 9 4.87 33.03 -22.85
N LYS A 10 5.89 33.89 -22.70
CA LYS A 10 6.46 34.20 -21.38
C LYS A 10 5.51 34.96 -20.46
N SER A 11 4.63 35.83 -20.99
CA SER A 11 3.64 36.52 -20.15
C SER A 11 2.48 35.62 -19.69
N HIS A 12 2.24 34.49 -20.37
CA HIS A 12 1.34 33.44 -19.88
C HIS A 12 2.02 32.49 -18.88
N GLU A 13 3.34 32.34 -18.94
CA GLU A 13 4.13 31.56 -17.98
C GLU A 13 4.54 32.36 -16.73
N SER A 14 4.51 33.70 -16.77
CA SER A 14 4.97 34.57 -15.67
C SER A 14 3.89 34.99 -14.67
N ASN A 15 2.71 34.36 -14.68
CA ASN A 15 1.67 34.51 -13.66
C ASN A 15 1.27 33.17 -12.98
N GLN A 16 2.06 32.10 -13.15
CA GLN A 16 2.09 31.03 -12.15
C GLN A 16 3.06 31.44 -11.05
N GLY A 17 2.59 32.23 -10.08
CA GLY A 17 3.30 32.34 -8.80
C GLY A 17 3.52 30.91 -8.28
N SER A 18 4.76 30.58 -7.91
CA SER A 18 5.19 29.30 -7.32
C SER A 18 4.04 28.33 -6.97
N ASN A 19 3.63 27.48 -7.92
CA ASN A 19 2.56 26.48 -7.76
C ASN A 19 3.03 25.30 -6.89
N ASP A 20 3.69 25.58 -5.77
CA ASP A 20 4.21 24.57 -4.87
C ASP A 20 3.17 24.32 -3.76
N ILE A 21 2.43 23.21 -3.88
CA ILE A 21 1.51 22.72 -2.83
C ILE A 21 2.33 22.16 -1.67
N PHE A 22 1.93 22.51 -0.46
CA PHE A 22 2.28 21.80 0.76
C PHE A 22 1.05 21.06 1.29
N VAL A 23 1.15 19.74 1.46
CA VAL A 23 0.10 18.93 2.10
C VAL A 23 0.46 18.75 3.57
N ASP A 24 -0.42 19.23 4.46
CA ASP A 24 -0.21 19.12 5.90
C ASP A 24 -0.55 17.71 6.40
N PHE A 25 0.41 16.80 6.30
CA PHE A 25 0.26 15.43 6.82
C PHE A 25 0.19 15.36 8.36
N GLU A 26 0.53 16.43 9.08
CA GLU A 26 0.49 16.44 10.54
C GLU A 26 -0.91 16.84 11.03
N ASN A 27 -1.45 17.96 10.55
CA ASN A 27 -2.61 18.61 11.17
C ASN A 27 -3.87 18.73 10.29
N ALA A 28 -3.85 18.28 9.03
CA ALA A 28 -5.01 18.40 8.14
C ALA A 28 -6.31 17.87 8.78
N GLN A 29 -7.37 18.71 8.73
CA GLN A 29 -8.70 18.42 9.26
C GLN A 29 -9.74 18.39 8.13
N PRO A 30 -10.77 17.53 8.22
CA PRO A 30 -11.76 17.40 7.15
C PRO A 30 -12.61 18.66 7.02
N THR A 31 -12.72 19.16 5.79
CA THR A 31 -13.71 20.16 5.40
C THR A 31 -15.12 19.56 5.42
N GLY A 32 -16.16 20.40 5.30
CA GLY A 32 -17.55 19.95 5.33
C GLY A 32 -17.89 18.90 4.26
N SER A 33 -17.31 19.01 3.07
CA SER A 33 -17.50 18.04 1.97
C SER A 33 -16.73 16.73 2.17
N GLU A 34 -15.66 16.73 2.97
CA GLU A 34 -14.85 15.53 3.23
C GLU A 34 -15.41 14.67 4.36
N ARG A 35 -16.24 15.23 5.26
CA ARG A 35 -16.60 14.59 6.55
C ARG A 35 -17.15 13.17 6.44
N GLU A 36 -18.01 12.90 5.46
CA GLU A 36 -18.65 11.59 5.30
C GLU A 36 -17.62 10.53 4.92
N THR A 37 -16.90 10.73 3.81
CA THR A 37 -15.81 9.86 3.36
C THR A 37 -14.73 9.75 4.43
N TYR A 38 -14.37 10.87 5.06
CA TYR A 38 -13.37 10.90 6.12
C TYR A 38 -13.73 9.97 7.28
N ALA A 39 -14.99 9.98 7.74
CA ALA A 39 -15.43 9.12 8.83
C ALA A 39 -15.38 7.63 8.47
N ILE A 40 -15.68 7.27 7.21
CA ILE A 40 -15.63 5.89 6.72
C ILE A 40 -14.17 5.40 6.69
N VAL A 41 -13.29 6.18 6.08
CA VAL A 41 -11.88 5.84 5.95
C VAL A 41 -11.19 5.84 7.32
N GLN A 42 -11.55 6.76 8.22
CA GLN A 42 -10.98 6.81 9.56
C GLN A 42 -11.23 5.53 10.35
N LYS A 43 -12.42 4.94 10.23
CA LYS A 43 -12.73 3.64 10.87
C LYS A 43 -11.82 2.53 10.34
N ALA A 44 -11.56 2.50 9.03
CA ALA A 44 -10.65 1.54 8.44
C ALA A 44 -9.19 1.77 8.89
N LEU A 45 -8.75 3.02 9.00
CA LEU A 45 -7.40 3.37 9.47
C LEU A 45 -7.17 3.05 10.95
N ILE A 46 -8.19 3.14 11.80
CA ILE A 46 -8.10 2.69 13.19
C ILE A 46 -7.87 1.17 13.22
N GLU A 47 -8.66 0.40 12.49
CA GLU A 47 -8.50 -1.06 12.39
C GLU A 47 -7.16 -1.46 11.74
N ALA A 48 -6.69 -0.67 10.77
CA ALA A 48 -5.38 -0.86 10.15
C ALA A 48 -4.23 -0.82 11.17
N LYS A 49 -4.31 0.07 12.18
CA LYS A 49 -3.32 0.14 13.27
C LYS A 49 -3.33 -1.12 14.13
N ASP A 50 -4.51 -1.63 14.47
CA ASP A 50 -4.64 -2.86 15.25
C ASP A 50 -4.10 -4.07 14.47
N ILE A 51 -4.37 -4.14 13.17
CA ILE A 51 -3.84 -5.19 12.29
C ILE A 51 -2.32 -5.13 12.21
N LEU A 52 -1.75 -3.93 12.08
CA LEU A 52 -0.30 -3.77 12.02
C LEU A 52 0.35 -4.24 13.33
N PHE A 53 -0.24 -3.88 14.48
CA PHE A 53 0.21 -4.32 15.79
C PHE A 53 0.11 -5.85 15.96
N ASP A 54 -1.01 -6.44 15.53
CA ASP A 54 -1.22 -7.89 15.56
C ASP A 54 -0.19 -8.64 14.70
N LEU A 55 0.19 -8.07 13.54
CA LEU A 55 1.19 -8.64 12.65
C LEU A 55 2.61 -8.48 13.19
N GLN A 56 2.95 -7.31 13.74
CA GLN A 56 4.25 -7.07 14.39
C GLN A 56 4.51 -8.03 15.55
N THR A 57 3.46 -8.42 16.27
CA THR A 57 3.53 -9.35 17.41
C THR A 57 3.31 -10.81 17.01
N TYR A 58 3.20 -11.13 15.71
CA TYR A 58 2.99 -12.48 15.21
C TYR A 58 4.27 -13.33 15.33
N LYS A 59 4.37 -14.13 16.39
CA LYS A 59 5.54 -15.00 16.67
C LYS A 59 5.56 -16.28 15.84
N GLY A 60 4.39 -16.76 15.43
CA GLY A 60 4.20 -18.05 14.79
C GLY A 60 4.22 -19.24 15.75
N ALA A 61 3.83 -20.43 15.25
CA ALA A 61 3.75 -21.68 16.02
C ALA A 61 4.84 -22.70 15.60
N GLY A 62 5.95 -22.22 15.05
CA GLY A 62 6.95 -23.06 14.38
C GLY A 62 7.65 -24.09 15.28
N ASN A 63 7.74 -23.87 16.59
CA ASN A 63 8.33 -24.84 17.52
C ASN A 63 7.36 -25.99 17.80
N GLU A 64 6.14 -25.65 18.19
CA GLU A 64 5.07 -26.58 18.51
C GLU A 64 4.70 -27.43 17.28
N ILE A 65 4.63 -26.81 16.10
CA ILE A 65 4.40 -27.51 14.83
C ILE A 65 5.51 -28.52 14.53
N ARG A 66 6.79 -28.16 14.75
CA ARG A 66 7.91 -29.08 14.51
C ARG A 66 7.91 -30.25 15.48
N GLU A 67 7.64 -30.02 16.77
CA GLU A 67 7.51 -31.07 17.78
C GLU A 67 6.37 -32.04 17.45
N ALA A 68 5.21 -31.52 17.04
CA ALA A 68 4.06 -32.32 16.62
C ALA A 68 4.34 -33.13 15.35
N ILE A 69 5.00 -32.56 14.34
CA ILE A 69 5.38 -33.29 13.12
C ILE A 69 6.42 -34.38 13.42
N GLY A 70 7.39 -34.10 14.30
CA GLY A 70 8.41 -35.08 14.70
C GLY A 70 7.87 -36.25 15.53
N ASN A 71 6.74 -36.06 16.22
CA ASN A 71 6.13 -37.04 17.13
C ASN A 71 4.64 -37.24 16.81
N PRO A 72 4.28 -37.81 15.65
CA PRO A 72 2.90 -37.83 15.16
C PRO A 72 1.94 -38.70 16.00
N ARG A 73 2.46 -39.59 16.85
CA ARG A 73 1.68 -40.44 17.75
C ARG A 73 1.52 -39.87 19.16
N ASN A 74 2.07 -38.67 19.43
CA ASN A 74 1.96 -38.03 20.73
C ASN A 74 0.81 -37.01 20.70
N ASP A 75 -0.34 -37.40 21.25
CA ASP A 75 -1.55 -36.58 21.24
C ASP A 75 -1.38 -35.25 21.96
N ALA A 76 -0.63 -35.21 23.07
CA ALA A 76 -0.38 -33.98 23.81
C ALA A 76 0.38 -32.94 22.96
N LEU A 77 1.33 -33.38 22.13
CA LEU A 77 2.04 -32.50 21.21
C LEU A 77 1.16 -32.05 20.04
N GLN A 78 0.27 -32.92 19.53
CA GLN A 78 -0.70 -32.52 18.50
C GLN A 78 -1.67 -31.45 19.02
N ILE A 79 -2.21 -31.64 20.23
CA ILE A 79 -3.13 -30.70 20.88
C ILE A 79 -2.43 -29.36 21.12
N LYS A 80 -1.21 -29.37 21.69
CA LYS A 80 -0.44 -28.14 21.93
C LYS A 80 -0.19 -27.34 20.65
N ALA A 81 0.20 -28.00 19.56
CA ALA A 81 0.40 -27.35 18.27
C ALA A 81 -0.92 -26.77 17.72
N TRP A 82 -2.03 -27.50 17.89
CA TRP A 82 -3.36 -27.06 17.48
C TRP A 82 -3.83 -25.82 18.25
N GLU A 83 -3.78 -25.87 19.59
CA GLU A 83 -4.17 -24.75 20.46
C GLU A 83 -3.32 -23.50 20.23
N THR A 84 -2.06 -23.67 19.81
CA THR A 84 -1.16 -22.56 19.48
C THR A 84 -1.45 -21.98 18.09
N VAL A 85 -1.70 -22.83 17.09
CA VAL A 85 -1.86 -22.37 15.70
C VAL A 85 -3.23 -21.75 15.42
N VAL A 86 -4.30 -22.22 16.08
CA VAL A 86 -5.67 -21.76 15.80
C VAL A 86 -5.85 -20.24 16.05
N PRO A 87 -5.44 -19.67 17.20
CA PRO A 87 -5.53 -18.22 17.42
C PRO A 87 -4.74 -17.40 16.39
N LEU A 88 -3.59 -17.92 15.94
CA LEU A 88 -2.77 -17.28 14.93
C LEU A 88 -3.48 -17.26 13.56
N VAL A 89 -4.09 -18.38 13.17
CA VAL A 89 -4.88 -18.48 11.94
C VAL A 89 -6.10 -17.56 11.97
N ASN A 90 -6.72 -17.35 13.15
CA ASN A 90 -7.79 -16.36 13.31
C ASN A 90 -7.28 -14.92 13.07
N LYS A 91 -6.05 -14.59 13.50
CA LYS A 91 -5.42 -13.31 13.13
C LYS A 91 -5.21 -13.21 11.62
N LEU A 92 -4.75 -14.29 10.98
CA LEU A 92 -4.60 -14.32 9.52
C LEU A 92 -5.95 -14.11 8.80
N ALA A 93 -7.02 -14.74 9.29
CA ALA A 93 -8.36 -14.54 8.76
C ALA A 93 -8.83 -13.08 8.90
N LYS A 94 -8.53 -12.43 10.04
CA LYS A 94 -8.79 -11.00 10.26
C LYS A 94 -8.04 -10.13 9.26
N PHE A 95 -6.76 -10.39 9.03
CA PHE A 95 -5.95 -9.59 8.07
C PHE A 95 -6.48 -9.72 6.64
N TYR A 96 -6.83 -10.94 6.21
CA TYR A 96 -7.45 -11.15 4.90
C TYR A 96 -8.83 -10.47 4.82
N SER A 97 -9.67 -10.59 5.84
CA SER A 97 -10.99 -9.95 5.85
C SER A 97 -10.89 -8.43 5.75
N PHE A 98 -9.85 -7.84 6.36
CA PHE A 98 -9.57 -6.42 6.22
C PHE A 98 -9.20 -6.03 4.79
N SER A 99 -8.39 -6.83 4.08
CA SER A 99 -8.06 -6.54 2.68
C SER A 99 -9.31 -6.54 1.79
N VAL A 100 -10.25 -7.44 2.05
CA VAL A 100 -11.57 -7.46 1.39
C VAL A 100 -12.40 -6.24 1.78
N LYS A 101 -12.39 -5.82 3.05
CA LYS A 101 -13.10 -4.60 3.50
C LYS A 101 -12.64 -3.36 2.74
N LEU A 102 -11.35 -3.26 2.38
CA LEU A 102 -10.82 -2.14 1.60
C LEU A 102 -11.50 -1.99 0.23
N GLU A 103 -12.08 -3.06 -0.34
CA GLU A 103 -12.85 -3.00 -1.60
C GLU A 103 -14.04 -2.03 -1.51
N SER A 104 -14.59 -1.82 -0.30
CA SER A 104 -15.68 -0.87 -0.06
C SER A 104 -15.21 0.51 0.37
N VAL A 105 -13.97 0.65 0.85
CA VAL A 105 -13.43 1.88 1.46
C VAL A 105 -12.64 2.70 0.44
N LEU A 106 -11.68 2.06 -0.24
CA LEU A 106 -10.78 2.75 -1.15
C LEU A 106 -11.50 3.41 -2.34
N PRO A 107 -12.53 2.80 -2.98
CA PRO A 107 -13.26 3.48 -4.05
C PRO A 107 -13.96 4.78 -3.62
N GLN A 108 -14.43 4.86 -2.37
CA GLN A 108 -15.05 6.08 -1.83
C GLN A 108 -14.03 7.21 -1.62
N LEU A 109 -12.78 6.84 -1.30
CA LEU A 109 -11.70 7.81 -1.22
C LEU A 109 -11.27 8.29 -2.61
N LEU A 110 -11.11 7.35 -3.54
CA LEU A 110 -10.70 7.64 -4.92
C LEU A 110 -11.74 8.47 -5.67
N ILE A 111 -13.05 8.23 -5.47
CA ILE A 111 -14.08 9.05 -6.12
C ILE A 111 -13.96 10.53 -5.68
N CYS A 112 -13.68 10.80 -4.41
CA CYS A 112 -13.52 12.16 -3.90
C CYS A 112 -12.25 12.85 -4.43
N LEU A 113 -11.15 12.12 -4.55
CA LEU A 113 -9.82 12.66 -4.91
C LEU A 113 -9.52 12.66 -6.41
N CYS A 114 -10.29 11.89 -7.19
CA CYS A 114 -10.01 11.68 -8.60
C CYS A 114 -11.20 12.02 -9.50
N SER A 115 -12.33 12.52 -9.00
CA SER A 115 -13.52 12.78 -9.83
C SER A 115 -14.03 14.21 -9.73
N GLY A 116 -14.86 14.57 -10.69
CA GLY A 116 -15.46 15.91 -10.77
C GLY A 116 -14.59 16.88 -11.59
N PRO A 117 -14.92 18.18 -11.55
CA PRO A 117 -14.31 19.18 -12.43
C PRO A 117 -12.94 19.67 -11.96
N MET A 118 -12.49 19.24 -10.78
CA MET A 118 -11.24 19.69 -10.19
C MET A 118 -10.04 18.98 -10.81
N THR A 119 -8.95 19.72 -10.96
CA THR A 119 -7.67 19.12 -11.35
C THR A 119 -7.07 18.31 -10.19
N PRO A 120 -6.20 17.32 -10.48
CA PRO A 120 -5.39 16.64 -9.46
C PRO A 120 -4.76 17.58 -8.43
N TRP A 121 -4.22 18.71 -8.89
CA TRP A 121 -3.60 19.73 -8.06
C TRP A 121 -4.61 20.36 -7.09
N GLN A 122 -5.80 20.72 -7.57
CA GLN A 122 -6.87 21.30 -6.75
C GLN A 122 -7.41 20.29 -5.71
N HIS A 123 -7.53 19.02 -6.07
CA HIS A 123 -7.89 17.97 -5.11
C HIS A 123 -6.88 17.91 -3.96
N LEU A 124 -5.59 17.93 -4.27
CA LEU A 124 -4.54 17.88 -3.27
C LEU A 124 -4.49 19.12 -2.37
N GLU A 125 -4.77 20.30 -2.91
CA GLU A 125 -4.77 21.55 -2.14
C GLU A 125 -5.99 21.67 -1.22
N THR A 126 -7.17 21.28 -1.70
CA THR A 126 -8.45 21.58 -1.02
C THR A 126 -8.99 20.44 -0.17
N GLN A 127 -8.60 19.19 -0.45
CA GLN A 127 -9.06 17.98 0.26
C GLN A 127 -7.92 17.30 1.02
N GLN A 128 -7.13 18.08 1.76
CA GLN A 128 -5.92 17.61 2.42
C GLN A 128 -6.16 16.49 3.44
N ALA A 129 -7.33 16.47 4.09
CA ALA A 129 -7.65 15.43 5.06
C ALA A 129 -7.84 14.06 4.40
N LEU A 130 -8.52 14.02 3.25
CA LEU A 130 -8.64 12.80 2.45
C LEU A 130 -7.30 12.39 1.82
N VAL A 131 -6.49 13.34 1.34
CA VAL A 131 -5.13 13.07 0.86
C VAL A 131 -4.27 12.44 1.95
N LYS A 132 -4.35 12.97 3.19
CA LYS A 132 -3.68 12.40 4.35
C LYS A 132 -4.16 10.97 4.64
N GLN A 133 -5.47 10.71 4.62
CA GLN A 133 -5.99 9.36 4.85
C GLN A 133 -5.57 8.37 3.75
N PHE A 134 -5.48 8.83 2.51
CA PHE A 134 -4.98 7.99 1.42
C PHE A 134 -3.50 7.65 1.61
N ALA A 135 -2.70 8.64 2.02
CA ALA A 135 -1.30 8.46 2.38
C ALA A 135 -1.12 7.49 3.57
N GLU A 136 -1.93 7.62 4.63
CA GLU A 136 -1.93 6.71 5.79
C GLU A 136 -2.31 5.27 5.39
N LEU A 137 -3.24 5.10 4.46
CA LEU A 137 -3.60 3.77 3.93
C LEU A 137 -2.44 3.14 3.15
N LEU A 138 -1.75 3.91 2.31
CA LEU A 138 -0.58 3.44 1.57
C LEU A 138 0.59 3.09 2.51
N ASP A 139 0.81 3.89 3.54
CA ASP A 139 1.80 3.61 4.57
C ASP A 139 1.50 2.30 5.31
N PHE A 140 0.23 2.05 5.67
CA PHE A 140 -0.21 0.76 6.21
C PHE A 140 0.11 -0.39 5.25
N VAL A 141 -0.23 -0.25 3.96
CA VAL A 141 -0.03 -1.30 2.95
C VAL A 141 1.45 -1.70 2.86
N LEU A 142 2.34 -0.72 2.72
CA LEU A 142 3.78 -0.99 2.62
C LEU A 142 4.34 -1.63 3.88
N LYS A 143 3.94 -1.16 5.06
CA LYS A 143 4.38 -1.72 6.34
C LYS A 143 3.87 -3.15 6.56
N PHE A 144 2.61 -3.41 6.21
CA PHE A 144 2.03 -4.75 6.31
C PHE A 144 2.81 -5.73 5.44
N ASP A 145 3.05 -5.36 4.18
CA ASP A 145 3.71 -6.25 3.22
C ASP A 145 5.18 -6.48 3.59
N ASP A 146 5.90 -5.47 4.11
CA ASP A 146 7.28 -5.62 4.61
C ASP A 146 7.36 -6.60 5.81
N LEU A 147 6.47 -6.44 6.80
CA LEU A 147 6.37 -7.35 7.94
C LEU A 147 5.99 -8.78 7.49
N LYS A 148 5.11 -8.91 6.50
CA LYS A 148 4.71 -10.20 5.95
C LYS A 148 5.88 -10.87 5.23
N MET A 149 6.63 -10.12 4.42
CA MET A 149 7.75 -10.65 3.64
C MET A 149 8.88 -11.16 4.53
N THR A 150 9.09 -10.53 5.69
CA THR A 150 10.13 -10.90 6.66
C THR A 150 9.69 -12.00 7.65
N ASN A 151 8.43 -12.45 7.61
CA ASN A 151 7.88 -13.45 8.54
C ASN A 151 7.42 -14.74 7.83
N PRO A 152 8.30 -15.74 7.67
CA PRO A 152 7.95 -17.00 7.00
C PRO A 152 6.95 -17.85 7.79
N SER A 153 6.77 -17.62 9.09
CA SER A 153 5.86 -18.38 9.94
C SER A 153 4.40 -18.26 9.48
N ILE A 154 4.01 -17.12 8.91
CA ILE A 154 2.63 -16.86 8.43
C ILE A 154 2.16 -17.96 7.46
N GLN A 155 2.97 -18.26 6.44
CA GLN A 155 2.61 -19.28 5.45
C GLN A 155 2.72 -20.70 6.02
N ASN A 156 3.72 -20.94 6.88
CA ASN A 156 3.95 -22.26 7.49
C ASN A 156 2.81 -22.66 8.44
N ASP A 157 2.40 -21.75 9.31
CA ASP A 157 1.32 -21.95 10.28
C ASP A 157 0.00 -22.22 9.55
N PHE A 158 -0.33 -21.39 8.56
CA PHE A 158 -1.56 -21.57 7.79
C PHE A 158 -1.57 -22.87 6.99
N SER A 159 -0.43 -23.24 6.39
CA SER A 159 -0.28 -24.52 5.69
C SER A 159 -0.37 -25.73 6.63
N TYR A 160 0.13 -25.62 7.86
CA TYR A 160 -0.06 -26.65 8.88
C TYR A 160 -1.52 -26.77 9.27
N TYR A 161 -2.20 -25.67 9.61
CA TYR A 161 -3.62 -25.66 9.95
C TYR A 161 -4.49 -26.35 8.89
N ARG A 162 -4.30 -25.99 7.61
CA ARG A 162 -5.06 -26.60 6.50
C ARG A 162 -4.84 -28.11 6.39
N ARG A 163 -3.61 -28.59 6.56
CA ARG A 163 -3.30 -30.03 6.53
C ARG A 163 -3.95 -30.75 7.71
N THR A 164 -3.91 -30.15 8.89
CA THR A 164 -4.50 -30.73 10.11
C THR A 164 -6.02 -30.84 10.00
N ILE A 165 -6.72 -29.78 9.56
CA ILE A 165 -8.17 -29.84 9.30
C ILE A 165 -8.54 -30.93 8.29
N ASN A 166 -7.82 -31.03 7.18
CA ASN A 166 -8.11 -32.05 6.18
C ASN A 166 -7.94 -33.49 6.72
N ARG A 167 -6.98 -33.71 7.62
CA ARG A 167 -6.81 -35.00 8.30
C ARG A 167 -7.98 -35.28 9.27
N LEU A 168 -8.37 -34.28 10.06
CA LEU A 168 -9.45 -34.41 11.04
C LEU A 168 -10.83 -34.64 10.41
N LYS A 169 -11.05 -34.20 9.17
CA LYS A 169 -12.26 -34.53 8.39
C LYS A 169 -12.37 -36.00 8.01
N LEU A 170 -11.24 -36.70 7.88
CA LEU A 170 -11.19 -38.12 7.52
C LEU A 170 -11.37 -39.02 8.76
N GLU A 171 -10.93 -38.53 9.92
CA GLU A 171 -11.03 -39.22 11.22
C GLU A 171 -11.59 -38.24 12.27
N PRO A 172 -12.93 -38.15 12.40
CA PRO A 172 -13.55 -37.18 13.29
C PRO A 172 -13.22 -37.49 14.76
N ASN A 173 -12.50 -36.60 15.41
CA ASN A 173 -12.34 -36.55 16.87
C ASN A 173 -13.09 -35.33 17.44
N GLU A 174 -13.50 -35.40 18.72
CA GLU A 174 -14.35 -34.42 19.43
C GLU A 174 -13.80 -32.97 19.49
N LEU A 175 -12.64 -32.69 18.90
CA LEU A 175 -11.91 -31.42 19.01
C LEU A 175 -12.32 -30.32 18.01
N THR A 176 -13.22 -30.54 17.03
CA THR A 176 -13.04 -29.86 15.72
C THR A 176 -14.21 -29.13 15.04
N VAL A 177 -15.40 -28.97 15.62
CA VAL A 177 -16.54 -28.44 14.81
C VAL A 177 -16.74 -26.92 14.92
N GLU A 178 -16.38 -26.25 16.01
CA GLU A 178 -16.81 -24.84 16.22
C GLU A 178 -15.83 -23.76 15.69
N GLN A 179 -14.58 -24.12 15.35
CA GLN A 179 -13.53 -23.14 14.99
C GLN A 179 -12.94 -23.35 13.58
N GLU A 180 -13.61 -24.12 12.71
CA GLU A 180 -13.14 -24.35 11.34
C GLU A 180 -13.44 -23.14 10.42
N LEU A 181 -12.42 -22.66 9.72
CA LEU A 181 -12.62 -21.70 8.62
C LEU A 181 -13.31 -22.41 7.43
N PRO A 182 -14.32 -21.79 6.78
CA PRO A 182 -14.89 -22.31 5.55
C PRO A 182 -13.82 -22.63 4.49
N ASN A 183 -13.91 -23.78 3.83
CA ASN A 183 -12.87 -24.24 2.89
C ASN A 183 -12.61 -23.24 1.75
N GLU A 184 -13.66 -22.57 1.26
CA GLU A 184 -13.52 -21.51 0.26
C GLU A 184 -12.69 -20.32 0.76
N LEU A 185 -12.97 -19.86 1.98
CA LEU A 185 -12.21 -18.80 2.64
C LEU A 185 -10.74 -19.21 2.79
N ALA A 186 -10.48 -20.44 3.22
CA ALA A 186 -9.11 -20.94 3.39
C ALA A 186 -8.31 -20.99 2.07
N ASN A 187 -8.97 -21.28 0.94
CA ASN A 187 -8.35 -21.23 -0.38
C ASN A 187 -7.99 -19.80 -0.79
N ARG A 188 -8.90 -18.83 -0.60
CA ARG A 188 -8.65 -17.42 -0.92
C ARG A 188 -7.53 -16.84 -0.06
N MET A 189 -7.52 -17.15 1.24
CA MET A 189 -6.44 -16.78 2.14
C MET A 189 -5.09 -17.35 1.70
N SER A 190 -5.07 -18.58 1.17
CA SER A 190 -3.83 -19.21 0.68
C SER A 190 -3.25 -18.43 -0.50
N LEU A 191 -4.09 -18.02 -1.44
CA LEU A 191 -3.67 -17.18 -2.57
C LEU A 191 -3.21 -15.79 -2.12
N PHE A 192 -3.88 -15.21 -1.13
CA PHE A 192 -3.48 -13.95 -0.52
C PHE A 192 -2.06 -14.06 0.05
N TYR A 193 -1.81 -14.99 0.97
CA TYR A 193 -0.50 -15.11 1.61
C TYR A 193 0.62 -15.66 0.73
N ALA A 194 0.29 -16.33 -0.39
CA ALA A 194 1.27 -16.74 -1.39
C ALA A 194 1.88 -15.53 -2.13
N ASN A 195 1.15 -14.42 -2.25
CA ASN A 195 1.66 -13.20 -2.86
C ASN A 195 2.72 -12.54 -1.95
N ALA A 196 3.83 -12.05 -2.50
CA ALA A 196 4.85 -11.34 -1.73
C ALA A 196 4.28 -10.09 -1.03
N THR A 197 3.43 -9.34 -1.74
CA THR A 197 2.86 -8.06 -1.31
C THR A 197 1.32 -8.11 -1.36
N PRO A 198 0.70 -8.87 -0.43
CA PRO A 198 -0.72 -9.17 -0.50
C PRO A 198 -1.64 -7.95 -0.34
N MET A 199 -1.30 -7.00 0.53
CA MET A 199 -2.12 -5.79 0.70
C MET A 199 -1.98 -4.85 -0.49
N LEU A 200 -0.77 -4.72 -1.04
CA LEU A 200 -0.59 -3.94 -2.25
C LEU A 200 -1.35 -4.55 -3.42
N LYS A 201 -1.25 -5.87 -3.62
CA LYS A 201 -2.01 -6.54 -4.67
C LYS A 201 -3.50 -6.24 -4.55
N ALA A 202 -4.05 -6.29 -3.34
CA ALA A 202 -5.45 -5.97 -3.08
C ALA A 202 -5.79 -4.52 -3.49
N ILE A 203 -5.04 -3.52 -3.01
CA ILE A 203 -5.35 -2.12 -3.35
C ILE A 203 -5.10 -1.78 -4.83
N SER A 204 -4.12 -2.42 -5.48
CA SER A 204 -3.89 -2.29 -6.92
C SER A 204 -5.05 -2.85 -7.73
N ASP A 205 -5.60 -4.00 -7.34
CA ASP A 205 -6.78 -4.59 -7.98
C ASP A 205 -8.02 -3.74 -7.77
N ILE A 206 -8.23 -3.24 -6.54
CA ILE A 206 -9.34 -2.34 -6.21
C ILE A 206 -9.25 -1.06 -7.06
N THR A 207 -8.07 -0.45 -7.14
CA THR A 207 -7.85 0.79 -7.92
C THR A 207 -8.04 0.53 -9.41
N THR A 208 -7.55 -0.59 -9.92
CA THR A 208 -7.76 -1.00 -11.33
C THR A 208 -9.25 -1.20 -11.63
N ASN A 209 -9.98 -1.86 -10.72
CA ASN A 209 -11.43 -2.07 -10.86
C ASN A 209 -12.21 -0.76 -10.74
N PHE A 210 -11.81 0.14 -9.85
CA PHE A 210 -12.40 1.48 -9.73
C PHE A 210 -12.30 2.24 -11.06
N VAL A 211 -11.12 2.28 -11.67
CA VAL A 211 -10.93 2.93 -12.98
C VAL A 211 -11.76 2.26 -14.08
N ARG A 212 -11.86 0.92 -14.10
CA ARG A 212 -12.64 0.20 -15.11
C ARG A 212 -14.16 0.38 -14.97
N ASN A 213 -14.65 0.49 -13.74
CA ASN A 213 -16.09 0.53 -13.45
C ASN A 213 -16.67 1.94 -13.55
N ASN A 214 -15.85 2.99 -13.40
CA ASN A 214 -16.27 4.38 -13.53
C ASN A 214 -15.97 4.89 -14.94
N LYS A 215 -16.79 4.51 -15.92
CA LYS A 215 -16.57 4.87 -17.34
C LYS A 215 -16.60 6.37 -17.62
N ASP A 216 -17.32 7.12 -16.79
CA ASP A 216 -17.38 8.58 -16.88
C ASP A 216 -16.14 9.27 -16.29
N LEU A 217 -15.27 8.49 -15.63
CA LEU A 217 -14.00 8.95 -15.09
C LEU A 217 -12.84 8.53 -16.00
N PRO A 218 -12.13 9.48 -16.65
CA PRO A 218 -10.95 9.15 -17.41
C PRO A 218 -9.89 8.47 -16.53
N ILE A 219 -9.31 7.36 -16.99
CA ILE A 219 -8.15 6.72 -16.34
C ILE A 219 -7.02 7.71 -16.08
N GLU A 220 -6.84 8.66 -17.01
CA GLU A 220 -5.89 9.76 -16.92
C GLU A 220 -6.08 10.54 -15.62
N GLN A 221 -7.31 10.88 -15.21
CA GLN A 221 -7.55 11.65 -13.99
C GLN A 221 -7.05 10.93 -12.73
N THR A 222 -7.31 9.62 -12.60
CA THR A 222 -6.82 8.84 -11.45
C THR A 222 -5.29 8.74 -11.48
N THR A 223 -4.71 8.39 -12.63
CA THR A 223 -3.25 8.24 -12.75
C THR A 223 -2.51 9.57 -12.62
N GLU A 224 -3.08 10.67 -13.10
CA GLU A 224 -2.56 12.03 -12.92
C GLU A 224 -2.62 12.44 -11.44
N THR A 225 -3.68 12.12 -10.70
CA THR A 225 -3.75 12.32 -9.24
C THR A 225 -2.62 11.58 -8.53
N LEU A 226 -2.41 10.29 -8.83
CA LEU A 226 -1.29 9.53 -8.25
C LEU A 226 0.07 10.15 -8.58
N SER A 227 0.26 10.59 -9.83
CA SER A 227 1.52 11.22 -10.24
C SER A 227 1.74 12.60 -9.62
N THR A 228 0.67 13.37 -9.43
CA THR A 228 0.70 14.67 -8.75
C THR A 228 1.04 14.48 -7.28
N MET A 229 0.47 13.48 -6.61
CA MET A 229 0.84 13.11 -5.24
C MET A 229 2.33 12.74 -5.15
N ALA A 230 2.84 11.91 -6.06
CA ALA A 230 4.26 11.54 -6.08
C ALA A 230 5.17 12.77 -6.19
N LYS A 231 4.82 13.70 -7.10
CA LYS A 231 5.54 14.95 -7.31
C LYS A 231 5.48 15.87 -6.09
N VAL A 232 4.32 15.99 -5.44
CA VAL A 232 4.18 16.79 -4.21
C VAL A 232 5.02 16.19 -3.08
N CYS A 233 4.95 14.88 -2.85
CA CYS A 233 5.78 14.22 -1.84
C CYS A 233 7.28 14.42 -2.11
N GLN A 234 7.72 14.25 -3.37
CA GLN A 234 9.10 14.52 -3.76
C GLN A 234 9.51 15.97 -3.42
N ARG A 235 8.68 16.94 -3.82
CA ARG A 235 8.96 18.37 -3.61
C ARG A 235 8.98 18.78 -2.14
N MET A 236 8.11 18.21 -1.32
CA MET A 236 8.09 18.49 0.11
C MET A 236 9.36 18.02 0.83
N VAL A 237 10.03 16.99 0.30
CA VAL A 237 11.32 16.53 0.84
C VAL A 237 12.49 17.29 0.22
N GLU A 238 12.47 17.54 -1.10
CA GLU A 238 13.54 18.27 -1.80
C GLU A 238 13.66 19.74 -1.39
N ASN A 239 12.54 20.40 -1.07
CA ASN A 239 12.52 21.81 -0.76
C ASN A 239 12.73 22.05 0.76
N PRO A 240 13.86 22.67 1.18
CA PRO A 240 14.12 22.96 2.59
C PRO A 240 13.05 23.84 3.26
N GLU A 241 12.35 24.69 2.51
CA GLU A 241 11.25 25.53 3.01
C GLU A 241 10.01 24.72 3.37
N PHE A 242 9.84 23.52 2.80
CA PHE A 242 8.75 22.60 3.15
C PHE A 242 9.17 21.60 4.20
N SER A 243 10.35 21.02 4.09
CA SER A 243 10.81 20.05 5.08
C SER A 243 10.92 20.65 6.48
N LYS A 244 11.29 21.93 6.60
CA LYS A 244 11.31 22.67 7.88
C LYS A 244 9.93 22.97 8.46
N ARG A 245 8.84 22.82 7.69
CA ARG A 245 7.47 23.04 8.20
C ARG A 245 6.96 21.84 8.99
N PHE A 246 7.50 20.64 8.72
CA PHE A 246 7.19 19.46 9.51
C PHE A 246 7.80 19.60 10.91
N GLN A 247 6.98 19.34 11.93
CA GLN A 247 7.43 19.39 13.32
C GLN A 247 8.03 18.05 13.76
N ASN A 248 7.63 16.95 13.12
CA ASN A 248 8.10 15.61 13.44
C ASN A 248 9.08 15.10 12.37
N GLU A 249 10.24 14.62 12.82
CA GLU A 249 11.25 13.99 11.94
C GLU A 249 10.70 12.75 11.22
N ASP A 250 9.79 12.00 11.87
CA ASP A 250 9.14 10.84 11.28
C ASP A 250 8.24 11.19 10.09
N THR A 251 7.80 12.45 9.98
CA THR A 251 6.94 12.92 8.88
C THR A 251 7.67 12.87 7.55
N ILE A 252 8.98 13.17 7.51
CA ILE A 252 9.77 13.05 6.27
C ILE A 252 9.79 11.59 5.79
N LEU A 253 10.02 10.65 6.72
CA LEU A 253 10.02 9.22 6.40
C LEU A 253 8.64 8.73 5.95
N PHE A 254 7.57 9.25 6.56
CA PHE A 254 6.21 9.01 6.12
C PHE A 254 5.98 9.53 4.69
N VAL A 255 6.38 10.76 4.39
CA VAL A 255 6.25 11.34 3.03
C VAL A 255 7.01 10.52 1.99
N LEU A 256 8.21 10.01 2.32
CA LEU A 256 8.98 9.13 1.43
C LEU A 256 8.27 7.79 1.19
N ARG A 257 7.68 7.19 2.23
CA ARG A 257 6.87 5.97 2.12
C ARG A 257 5.66 6.20 1.22
N VAL A 258 4.96 7.32 1.41
CA VAL A 258 3.81 7.71 0.59
C VAL A 258 4.23 7.89 -0.86
N MET A 259 5.33 8.60 -1.13
CA MET A 259 5.89 8.77 -2.48
C MET A 259 6.12 7.42 -3.16
N VAL A 260 6.79 6.48 -2.49
CA VAL A 260 7.02 5.14 -3.04
C VAL A 260 5.72 4.37 -3.22
N GLY A 261 4.79 4.45 -2.27
CA GLY A 261 3.48 3.79 -2.34
C GLY A 261 2.67 4.25 -3.55
N VAL A 262 2.58 5.56 -3.81
CA VAL A 262 1.86 6.08 -4.98
C VAL A 262 2.56 5.78 -6.30
N ILE A 263 3.90 5.73 -6.33
CA ILE A 263 4.67 5.33 -7.54
C ILE A 263 4.36 3.89 -7.89
N ILE A 264 4.38 3.00 -6.89
CA ILE A 264 4.07 1.58 -7.10
C ILE A 264 2.62 1.42 -7.55
N LEU A 265 1.67 2.09 -6.88
CA LEU A 265 0.27 2.01 -7.28
C LEU A 265 0.05 2.54 -8.70
N TYR A 266 0.67 3.66 -9.07
CA TYR A 266 0.65 4.19 -10.43
C TYR A 266 1.20 3.16 -11.42
N ASP A 267 2.31 2.50 -11.10
CA ASP A 267 2.91 1.49 -11.97
C ASP A 267 2.00 0.29 -12.21
N HIS A 268 1.16 -0.08 -11.23
CA HIS A 268 0.21 -1.17 -11.39
C HIS A 268 -1.04 -0.77 -12.20
N VAL A 269 -1.49 0.48 -12.06
CA VAL A 269 -2.74 0.98 -12.64
C VAL A 269 -2.56 1.58 -14.03
N HIS A 270 -1.47 2.33 -14.26
CA HIS A 270 -1.21 2.99 -15.53
C HIS A 270 -0.84 1.97 -16.63
N PRO A 271 -1.43 2.02 -17.84
CA PRO A 271 -1.23 1.00 -18.87
C PRO A 271 0.23 0.79 -19.29
N MET A 272 1.03 1.86 -19.29
CA MET A 272 2.45 1.81 -19.66
C MET A 272 3.39 1.76 -18.44
N GLY A 273 2.86 1.78 -17.21
CA GLY A 273 3.65 1.82 -16.00
C GLY A 273 4.32 3.16 -15.70
N ALA A 274 5.09 3.19 -14.61
CA ALA A 274 5.76 4.37 -14.06
C ALA A 274 7.12 4.67 -14.72
N PHE A 275 7.71 3.71 -15.44
CA PHE A 275 9.12 3.74 -15.85
C PHE A 275 9.37 4.16 -17.30
N VAL A 276 8.31 4.26 -18.11
CA VAL A 276 8.41 4.73 -19.50
C VAL A 276 8.73 6.23 -19.55
N LYS A 277 9.39 6.67 -20.64
CA LYS A 277 9.79 8.09 -20.78
C LYS A 277 8.60 9.06 -20.80
N SER A 278 7.42 8.60 -21.21
CA SER A 278 6.17 9.35 -21.25
C SER A 278 5.41 9.36 -19.92
N SER A 279 5.92 8.66 -18.89
CA SER A 279 5.31 8.63 -17.56
C SER A 279 5.29 10.02 -16.92
N HIS A 280 4.22 10.33 -16.19
CA HIS A 280 4.13 11.56 -15.39
C HIS A 280 4.93 11.49 -14.08
N ILE A 281 5.46 10.31 -13.74
CA ILE A 281 6.32 10.09 -12.57
C ILE A 281 7.76 10.46 -12.90
N ASP A 282 8.34 11.42 -12.16
CA ASP A 282 9.78 11.68 -12.17
C ASP A 282 10.51 10.62 -11.33
N ILE A 283 10.60 9.40 -11.87
CA ILE A 283 11.19 8.27 -11.15
C ILE A 283 12.66 8.52 -10.79
N LYS A 284 13.38 9.30 -11.60
CA LYS A 284 14.79 9.63 -11.33
C LYS A 284 14.92 10.58 -10.16
N GLY A 285 14.11 11.63 -10.14
CA GLY A 285 14.03 12.56 -9.01
C GLY A 285 13.61 11.83 -7.73
N SER A 286 12.56 11.00 -7.79
CA SER A 286 12.12 10.20 -6.63
C SER A 286 13.23 9.28 -6.08
N ILE A 287 13.97 8.58 -6.95
CA ILE A 287 15.10 7.74 -6.52
C ILE A 287 16.24 8.60 -5.94
N LYS A 288 16.51 9.77 -6.53
CA LYS A 288 17.53 10.69 -6.04
C LYS A 288 17.21 11.13 -4.60
N VAL A 289 15.99 11.56 -4.35
CA VAL A 289 15.52 11.96 -3.00
C VAL A 289 15.67 10.83 -1.99
N LEU A 290 15.33 9.60 -2.37
CA LEU A 290 15.55 8.43 -1.51
C LEU A 290 17.04 8.24 -1.19
N LYS A 291 17.92 8.33 -2.19
CA LYS A 291 19.38 8.14 -2.01
C LYS A 291 20.07 9.26 -1.22
N GLU A 292 19.43 10.42 -1.05
CA GLU A 292 19.92 11.50 -0.19
C GLU A 292 19.64 11.24 1.30
N GLN A 293 18.83 10.23 1.63
CA GLN A 293 18.53 9.82 3.01
C GLN A 293 19.52 8.76 3.52
N PRO A 294 19.62 8.56 4.85
CA PRO A 294 20.43 7.49 5.42
C PRO A 294 20.02 6.11 4.89
N SER A 295 20.98 5.36 4.33
CA SER A 295 20.71 4.10 3.62
C SER A 295 19.93 3.08 4.44
N ASN A 296 20.22 2.99 5.74
CA ASN A 296 19.55 2.07 6.67
C ASN A 296 18.04 2.35 6.83
N VAL A 297 17.59 3.56 6.50
CA VAL A 297 16.19 3.98 6.66
C VAL A 297 15.38 3.78 5.37
N VAL A 298 16.01 3.97 4.21
CA VAL A 298 15.32 3.92 2.90
C VAL A 298 15.54 2.61 2.13
N GLU A 299 16.41 1.72 2.60
CA GLU A 299 16.68 0.44 1.92
C GLU A 299 15.41 -0.37 1.68
N GLY A 300 14.51 -0.43 2.67
CA GLY A 300 13.20 -1.08 2.51
C GLY A 300 12.35 -0.46 1.40
N LEU A 301 12.41 0.86 1.22
CA LEU A 301 11.67 1.58 0.19
C LEU A 301 12.26 1.38 -1.20
N ILE A 302 13.59 1.34 -1.30
CA ILE A 302 14.29 0.98 -2.54
C ILE A 302 13.96 -0.46 -2.93
N ASN A 303 13.95 -1.38 -1.96
CA ASN A 303 13.57 -2.77 -2.19
C ASN A 303 12.09 -2.91 -2.61
N ALA A 304 11.19 -2.09 -2.06
CA ALA A 304 9.81 -2.03 -2.54
C ALA A 304 9.75 -1.60 -4.02
N LEU A 305 10.50 -0.59 -4.44
CA LEU A 305 10.57 -0.21 -5.85
C LEU A 305 11.17 -1.34 -6.73
N ARG A 306 12.15 -2.09 -6.22
CA ARG A 306 12.82 -3.19 -6.96
C ARG A 306 11.91 -4.40 -7.18
N TYR A 307 11.23 -4.84 -6.13
CA TYR A 307 10.59 -6.17 -6.12
C TYR A 307 9.07 -6.11 -6.29
N THR A 308 8.48 -4.94 -6.08
CA THR A 308 7.03 -4.81 -6.00
C THR A 308 6.42 -4.08 -7.21
N THR A 309 7.26 -3.45 -8.02
CA THR A 309 6.83 -2.80 -9.26
C THR A 309 6.57 -3.83 -10.36
N LYS A 310 5.64 -3.49 -11.26
CA LYS A 310 5.18 -4.33 -12.35
C LYS A 310 6.04 -4.18 -13.60
N HIS A 311 6.44 -2.95 -13.95
CA HIS A 311 7.08 -2.66 -15.24
C HIS A 311 8.59 -2.36 -15.16
N LEU A 312 9.22 -2.43 -13.97
CA LEU A 312 10.66 -2.18 -13.84
C LEU A 312 11.50 -3.16 -14.69
N SER A 313 11.04 -4.41 -14.79
CA SER A 313 11.74 -5.46 -15.53
C SER A 313 11.57 -5.36 -17.05
N ASP A 314 10.62 -4.57 -17.55
CA ASP A 314 10.29 -4.47 -18.98
C ASP A 314 11.45 -3.99 -19.84
N GLU A 315 11.51 -4.44 -21.09
CA GLU A 315 12.55 -4.02 -22.06
C GLU A 315 12.47 -2.51 -22.38
N THR A 316 11.27 -1.94 -22.29
CA THR A 316 11.00 -0.52 -22.50
C THR A 316 11.55 0.37 -21.39
N THR A 317 11.82 -0.20 -20.20
CA THR A 317 12.35 0.53 -19.05
C THR A 317 13.82 0.91 -19.30
N PRO A 318 14.18 2.21 -19.24
CA PRO A 318 15.54 2.66 -19.55
C PRO A 318 16.60 1.99 -18.68
N LYS A 319 17.66 1.44 -19.29
CA LYS A 319 18.77 0.74 -18.60
C LYS A 319 19.38 1.53 -17.44
N HIS A 320 19.52 2.85 -17.60
CA HIS A 320 19.99 3.72 -16.54
C HIS A 320 19.07 3.74 -15.31
N VAL A 321 17.74 3.73 -15.50
CA VAL A 321 16.80 3.66 -14.36
C VAL A 321 16.93 2.31 -13.65
N LYS A 322 17.08 1.21 -14.40
CA LYS A 322 17.38 -0.11 -13.80
C LYS A 322 18.66 -0.06 -12.97
N SER A 323 19.73 0.56 -13.47
CA SER A 323 21.00 0.69 -12.73
C SER A 323 20.90 1.53 -11.46
N LEU A 324 19.97 2.50 -11.40
CA LEU A 324 19.75 3.29 -10.17
C LEU A 324 19.14 2.45 -9.05
N LEU A 325 18.37 1.43 -9.41
CA LEU A 325 17.73 0.47 -8.52
C LEU A 325 18.45 -0.89 -8.56
N SER A 326 19.64 -1.01 -9.14
CA SER A 326 20.44 -2.24 -9.06
C SER A 326 21.20 -2.34 -7.75
#